data_AF-A0A6M3LV70-F1
#
_entry.id   AF-A0A6M3LV70-F1
#
_cell.length_a   1.000
_cell.length_b   1.000
_cell.length_c   1.000
_cell.angle_alpha   90.00
_cell.angle_beta   90.00
_cell.angle_gamma   90.00
#
_symmetry.space_group_name_H-M   'P 1'
#
loop_
_entity.id
_entity.type
_entity.pdbx_description
1 polymer ?
#
loop_
_entity_poly.entity_id
_entity_poly.type
_entity_poly.pdbx_seq_one_letter_code
_entity_poly.pdbx_strand_id
1 'polypeptide(L)'
;MKPQPNVRLSNIEETNLWSYTLCEQDWKCTYGKPGDILWVRETFYKHKHIGMKFSDEYEALPYNLKPYYRKCSAIFMSIWVSRITLKITDVRVERLQEISEKDAISEGILAVASFADIWNSINGKKHPWASNPWVWVIDFERVGS
;
A
#
# COMPACT_ATOMS: atom_id res chain seq x y z
N MET A 1 -4.22 7.65 -16.14
CA MET A 1 -4.34 6.94 -17.43
C MET A 1 -4.61 5.48 -17.12
N LYS A 2 -5.70 4.91 -17.64
CA LYS A 2 -6.12 3.51 -17.39
C LYS A 2 -5.43 2.55 -18.37
N PRO A 3 -5.08 1.34 -17.93
CA PRO A 3 -5.27 0.13 -18.74
C PRO A 3 -6.51 -0.63 -18.25
N GLN A 4 -7.28 -1.17 -19.20
CA GLN A 4 -8.42 -2.08 -19.03
C GLN A 4 -7.95 -3.55 -18.98
N PRO A 5 -8.76 -4.50 -18.46
CA PRO A 5 -8.36 -5.89 -18.27
C PRO A 5 -8.16 -6.65 -19.59
N ASN A 6 -7.25 -7.61 -19.57
CA ASN A 6 -6.77 -8.32 -20.75
C ASN A 6 -7.78 -9.42 -21.15
N VAL A 7 -8.55 -9.17 -22.21
CA VAL A 7 -9.27 -10.22 -22.94
C VAL A 7 -8.23 -11.20 -23.48
N ARG A 8 -8.38 -12.50 -23.19
CA ARG A 8 -7.53 -13.56 -23.76
C ARG A 8 -7.74 -13.60 -25.28
N LEU A 9 -6.82 -13.03 -26.04
CA LEU A 9 -6.68 -13.31 -27.46
C LEU A 9 -5.83 -14.57 -27.61
N SER A 10 -6.50 -15.69 -27.86
CA SER A 10 -5.87 -16.93 -28.31
C SER A 10 -5.40 -16.77 -29.76
N ASN A 11 -4.15 -17.19 -29.99
CA ASN A 11 -3.57 -17.63 -31.26
C ASN A 11 -3.42 -16.60 -32.37
N ILE A 12 -2.22 -16.01 -32.48
CA ILE A 12 -1.62 -15.67 -33.77
C ILE A 12 -0.15 -16.11 -33.71
N GLU A 13 0.22 -16.99 -34.63
CA GLU A 13 1.53 -17.61 -34.80
C GLU A 13 2.58 -16.66 -35.41
N GLU A 14 3.83 -16.85 -34.97
CA GLU A 14 5.13 -16.71 -35.65
C GLU A 14 5.42 -15.41 -36.47
N THR A 15 6.45 -14.61 -36.16
CA THR A 15 7.86 -14.96 -36.37
C THR A 15 8.79 -13.84 -35.85
N ASN A 16 10.03 -14.24 -35.55
CA ASN A 16 11.28 -13.46 -35.51
C ASN A 16 11.88 -13.05 -34.14
N LEU A 17 12.72 -13.97 -33.65
CA LEU A 17 14.08 -13.76 -33.15
C LEU A 17 14.37 -12.41 -32.47
N TRP A 18 14.04 -12.34 -31.18
CA TRP A 18 14.89 -11.74 -30.15
C TRP A 18 14.90 -12.69 -28.97
N SER A 19 15.93 -13.53 -28.88
CA SER A 19 16.18 -14.39 -27.73
C SER A 19 16.60 -13.53 -26.54
N TYR A 20 15.62 -13.02 -25.80
CA TYR A 20 15.77 -12.70 -24.39
C TYR A 20 15.04 -13.77 -23.60
N THR A 21 15.81 -14.48 -22.80
CA THR A 21 15.35 -15.44 -21.80
C THR A 21 14.10 -14.91 -21.09
N LEU A 22 12.99 -15.62 -21.24
CA LEU A 22 11.74 -15.39 -20.52
C LEU A 22 12.05 -15.36 -19.01
N CYS A 23 12.03 -14.17 -18.41
CA CYS A 23 12.04 -14.01 -16.96
C CYS A 23 10.91 -13.04 -16.57
N GLU A 24 9.73 -13.65 -16.45
CA GLU A 24 8.70 -13.36 -15.44
C GLU A 24 8.09 -11.96 -15.38
N GLN A 25 6.97 -11.83 -16.13
CA GLN A 25 5.76 -11.09 -15.80
C GLN A 25 5.87 -9.55 -15.74
N ASP A 26 5.28 -8.90 -16.75
CA ASP A 26 4.92 -7.47 -16.82
C ASP A 26 3.99 -7.09 -15.64
N TRP A 27 4.54 -6.98 -14.44
CA TRP A 27 3.80 -6.65 -13.24
C TRP A 27 3.51 -5.14 -13.20
N LYS A 28 2.25 -4.77 -13.41
CA LYS A 28 1.80 -3.37 -13.57
C LYS A 28 1.28 -2.72 -12.28
N CYS A 29 1.28 -3.41 -11.14
CA CYS A 29 0.81 -2.81 -9.89
C CYS A 29 1.86 -1.84 -9.33
N THR A 30 1.44 -0.61 -9.05
CA THR A 30 2.30 0.45 -8.50
C THR A 30 2.74 0.18 -7.06
N TYR A 31 2.08 -0.75 -6.36
CA TYR A 31 2.32 -1.05 -4.95
C TYR A 31 3.30 -2.21 -4.72
N GLY A 32 3.70 -2.92 -5.77
CA GLY A 32 4.57 -4.10 -5.67
C GLY A 32 3.84 -5.39 -5.99
N LYS A 33 4.56 -6.51 -5.93
CA LYS A 33 4.10 -7.86 -6.25
C LYS A 33 3.98 -8.73 -4.99
N PRO A 34 3.23 -9.84 -5.05
CA PRO A 34 3.25 -10.85 -3.98
C PRO A 34 4.68 -11.24 -3.59
N GLY A 35 4.96 -11.24 -2.29
CA GLY A 35 6.29 -11.43 -1.72
C GLY A 35 7.05 -10.14 -1.38
N ASP A 36 6.64 -8.99 -1.92
CA ASP A 36 7.23 -7.70 -1.55
C ASP A 36 6.82 -7.26 -0.13
N ILE A 37 7.61 -6.34 0.43
CA ILE A 37 7.41 -5.81 1.78
C ILE A 37 6.94 -4.37 1.71
N LEU A 38 5.81 -4.10 2.36
CA LEU A 38 5.31 -2.78 2.70
C LEU A 38 5.65 -2.45 4.16
N TRP A 39 5.82 -1.17 4.45
CA TRP A 39 6.00 -0.69 5.81
C TRP A 39 5.16 0.55 6.06
N VAL A 40 4.59 0.62 7.26
CA VAL A 40 3.79 1.77 7.66
C VAL A 40 4.73 2.97 7.86
N ARG A 41 4.39 4.08 7.20
CA ARG A 41 5.12 5.34 7.34
C ARG A 41 4.31 6.30 8.18
N GLU A 42 4.88 6.71 9.29
CA GLU A 42 4.29 7.66 10.21
C GLU A 42 5.27 8.77 10.56
N THR A 43 4.75 9.82 11.20
CA THR A 43 5.62 10.89 11.67
C THR A 43 6.44 10.39 12.85
N PHE A 44 7.76 10.57 12.77
CA PHE A 44 8.70 10.09 13.78
C PHE A 44 9.61 11.21 14.25
N TYR A 45 10.34 11.00 15.35
CA TYR A 45 11.31 11.96 15.88
C TYR A 45 12.72 11.44 15.76
N LYS A 46 13.61 12.26 15.19
CA LYS A 46 15.03 11.93 15.00
C LYS A 46 15.91 12.84 15.85
N HIS A 47 16.91 12.27 16.51
CA HIS A 47 17.90 13.05 17.24
C HIS A 47 18.77 13.88 16.28
N LYS A 48 18.96 15.17 16.57
CA LYS A 48 19.64 16.15 15.71
C LYS A 48 21.11 15.81 15.44
N HIS A 49 21.78 15.22 16.43
CA HIS A 49 23.22 14.92 16.37
C HIS A 49 23.55 13.42 16.25
N ILE A 50 22.56 12.55 16.44
CA ILE A 50 22.76 11.09 16.47
C ILE A 50 21.76 10.49 15.49
N GLY A 51 22.21 10.28 14.26
CA GLY A 51 21.34 9.98 13.12
C GLY A 51 20.51 8.70 13.22
N MET A 52 20.80 7.82 14.18
CA MET A 52 20.15 6.52 14.38
C MET A 52 19.24 6.42 15.60
N LYS A 53 19.12 7.48 16.42
CA LYS A 53 18.15 7.47 17.52
C LYS A 53 16.81 8.02 17.02
N PHE A 54 15.90 7.08 16.77
CA PHE A 54 14.51 7.32 16.49
C PHE A 54 13.75 7.09 17.79
N SER A 55 12.97 8.08 18.23
CA SER A 55 12.11 7.91 19.40
C SER A 55 10.66 7.91 18.95
N ASP A 56 10.07 6.74 18.96
CA ASP A 56 8.63 6.54 18.81
C ASP A 56 7.88 7.03 20.06
N GLU A 57 8.59 7.07 21.18
CA GLU A 57 8.13 7.54 22.48
C GLU A 57 8.63 8.96 22.77
N TYR A 58 8.68 9.84 21.76
CA TYR A 58 9.08 11.24 21.99
C TYR A 58 8.28 11.90 23.14
N GLU A 59 7.00 11.54 23.27
CA GLU A 59 6.18 12.07 24.35
C GLU A 59 6.55 11.52 25.72
N ALA A 60 7.12 10.32 25.81
CA ALA A 60 7.63 9.75 27.05
C ALA A 60 9.05 10.23 27.39
N LEU A 61 9.71 10.99 26.50
CA LEU A 61 11.03 11.53 26.78
C LEU A 61 10.96 12.58 27.90
N PRO A 62 11.94 12.56 28.83
CA PRO A 62 12.20 13.68 29.74
C PRO A 62 12.26 15.01 28.99
N TYR A 63 11.69 16.08 29.59
CA TYR A 63 11.56 17.38 28.93
C TYR A 63 12.91 17.97 28.50
N ASN A 64 13.99 17.70 29.23
CA ASN A 64 15.35 18.11 28.90
C ASN A 64 15.92 17.42 27.64
N LEU A 65 15.37 16.28 27.21
CA LEU A 65 15.80 15.57 25.99
C LEU A 65 15.04 16.05 24.74
N LYS A 66 13.81 16.57 24.90
CA LYS A 66 12.95 17.03 23.79
C LYS A 66 13.62 18.01 22.81
N PRO A 67 14.45 18.99 23.24
CA PRO A 67 15.14 19.93 22.34
C PRO A 67 16.12 19.28 21.36
N TYR A 68 16.61 18.08 21.67
CA TYR A 68 17.58 17.36 20.82
C TYR A 68 16.93 16.54 19.71
N TYR A 69 15.60 16.43 19.68
CA TYR A 69 14.88 15.72 18.64
C TYR A 69 14.20 16.70 17.67
N ARG A 70 14.06 16.27 16.43
CA ARG A 70 13.33 16.96 15.38
C ARG A 70 12.23 16.05 14.88
N LYS A 71 11.02 16.60 14.73
CA LYS A 71 9.91 15.95 14.05
C LYS A 71 10.22 15.76 12.57
N CYS A 72 10.08 14.53 12.08
CA CYS A 72 10.32 14.13 10.71
C CYS A 72 9.01 13.62 10.09
N SER A 73 8.67 14.12 8.90
CA SER A 73 7.50 13.66 8.17
C SER A 73 7.65 12.21 7.71
N ALA A 74 6.54 11.49 7.62
CA ALA A 74 6.44 10.10 7.20
C ALA A 74 7.17 9.77 5.88
N ILE A 75 7.28 10.72 4.95
CA ILE A 75 7.98 10.52 3.66
C ILE A 75 9.46 10.14 3.82
N PHE A 76 10.09 10.54 4.92
CA PHE A 76 11.50 10.24 5.21
C PHE A 76 11.70 8.99 6.06
N MET A 77 10.62 8.25 6.36
CA MET A 77 10.67 7.07 7.21
C MET A 77 11.13 5.84 6.42
N SER A 78 12.23 5.24 6.86
CA SER A 78 12.80 4.02 6.27
C SER A 78 12.23 2.75 6.92
N ILE A 79 12.41 1.60 6.23
CA ILE A 79 11.84 0.30 6.59
C ILE A 79 12.20 -0.12 8.02
N TRP A 80 13.48 -0.04 8.39
CA TRP A 80 13.99 -0.52 9.69
C TRP A 80 13.51 0.30 10.90
N VAL A 81 12.88 1.45 10.67
CA VAL A 81 12.29 2.31 11.72
C VAL A 81 10.78 2.06 11.84
N SER A 82 10.17 1.32 10.91
CA SER A 82 8.73 1.03 10.96
C SER A 82 8.39 0.08 12.10
N ARG A 83 7.33 0.41 12.84
CA ARG A 83 6.74 -0.49 13.84
C ARG A 83 5.96 -1.65 13.22
N ILE A 84 5.48 -1.47 11.99
CA ILE A 84 4.62 -2.43 11.31
C ILE A 84 5.19 -2.69 9.92
N THR A 85 5.55 -3.95 9.70
CA THR A 85 6.00 -4.46 8.41
C THR A 85 4.95 -5.43 7.90
N LEU A 86 4.55 -5.27 6.64
CA LEU A 86 3.49 -6.04 6.00
C LEU A 86 4.08 -6.71 4.76
N LYS A 87 3.86 -8.01 4.59
CA LYS A 87 4.25 -8.72 3.37
C LYS A 87 3.03 -8.91 2.50
N ILE A 88 3.16 -8.54 1.23
CA ILE A 88 2.11 -8.69 0.24
C ILE A 88 1.93 -10.19 -0.05
N THR A 89 0.72 -10.71 0.11
CA THR A 89 0.37 -12.11 -0.17
C THR A 89 -0.31 -12.26 -1.52
N ASP A 90 -1.16 -11.30 -1.90
CA ASP A 90 -1.84 -11.29 -3.19
C ASP A 90 -2.11 -9.86 -3.65
N VAL A 91 -2.19 -9.66 -4.97
CA VAL A 91 -2.58 -8.39 -5.58
C VAL A 91 -3.42 -8.65 -6.81
N ARG A 92 -4.60 -8.04 -6.85
CA ARG A 92 -5.57 -8.19 -7.93
C ARG A 92 -6.24 -6.86 -8.29
N VAL A 93 -6.92 -6.84 -9.43
CA VAL A 93 -7.69 -5.70 -9.92
C VAL A 93 -9.16 -6.05 -9.88
N GLU A 94 -9.95 -5.30 -9.13
CA GLU A 94 -11.39 -5.52 -8.97
C GLU A 94 -12.16 -4.22 -9.20
N ARG A 95 -13.47 -4.34 -9.43
CA ARG A 95 -14.35 -3.18 -9.39
C ARG A 95 -14.63 -2.81 -7.94
N LEU A 96 -14.63 -1.50 -7.65
CA LEU A 96 -14.88 -0.99 -6.31
C LEU A 96 -16.18 -1.53 -5.67
N GLN A 97 -17.25 -1.68 -6.45
CA GLN A 97 -18.54 -2.17 -5.97
C GLN A 97 -18.61 -3.71 -5.87
N GLU A 98 -17.59 -4.44 -6.30
CA GLU A 98 -17.48 -5.90 -6.12
C GLU A 98 -16.96 -6.28 -4.73
N ILE A 99 -16.71 -5.30 -3.85
CA ILE A 99 -16.28 -5.53 -2.47
C ILE A 99 -17.26 -6.44 -1.72
N SER A 100 -16.74 -7.50 -1.11
CA SER A 100 -17.54 -8.39 -0.28
C SER A 100 -17.71 -7.85 1.15
N GLU A 101 -18.74 -8.33 1.87
CA GLU A 101 -18.90 -8.00 3.29
C GLU A 101 -17.70 -8.44 4.14
N LYS A 102 -17.07 -9.56 3.77
CA LYS A 102 -15.87 -10.06 4.44
C LYS A 102 -14.69 -9.11 4.26
N ASP A 103 -14.53 -8.54 3.06
CA ASP A 103 -13.48 -7.56 2.78
C ASP A 103 -13.75 -6.26 3.56
N ALA A 104 -15.00 -5.80 3.58
CA ALA A 104 -15.38 -4.63 4.39
C ALA A 104 -15.06 -4.85 5.89
N ILE A 105 -15.35 -6.03 6.44
CA ILE A 105 -15.00 -6.38 7.83
C ILE A 105 -13.48 -6.41 8.02
N SER A 106 -12.73 -6.90 7.03
CA SER A 106 -11.25 -6.95 7.08
C SER A 106 -10.62 -5.56 7.05
N GLU A 107 -11.28 -4.60 6.40
CA GLU A 107 -10.97 -3.16 6.43
C GLU A 107 -11.45 -2.47 7.72
N GLY A 108 -12.12 -3.21 8.62
CA GLY A 108 -12.61 -2.71 9.91
C GLY A 108 -13.99 -2.07 9.86
N ILE A 109 -14.78 -2.32 8.82
CA ILE A 109 -16.10 -1.72 8.59
C ILE A 109 -17.18 -2.81 8.61
N LEU A 110 -18.25 -2.58 9.36
CA LEU A 110 -19.31 -3.57 9.58
C LEU A 110 -20.25 -3.80 8.38
N ALA A 111 -20.30 -2.87 7.41
CA ALA A 111 -21.22 -2.96 6.27
C ALA A 111 -20.67 -2.25 5.01
N VAL A 112 -20.99 -2.79 3.82
CA VAL A 112 -20.59 -2.21 2.53
C VAL A 112 -21.13 -0.79 2.32
N ALA A 113 -22.33 -0.49 2.82
CA ALA A 113 -22.90 0.85 2.74
C ALA A 113 -22.00 1.88 3.46
N SER A 114 -21.53 1.56 4.67
CA SER A 114 -20.61 2.40 5.43
C SER A 114 -19.25 2.54 4.73
N PHE A 115 -18.81 1.51 4.03
CA PHE A 115 -17.58 1.56 3.22
C PHE A 115 -17.70 2.57 2.08
N ALA A 116 -18.86 2.63 1.41
CA ALA A 116 -19.10 3.59 0.33
C ALA A 116 -19.00 5.06 0.80
N ASP A 117 -19.52 5.36 1.99
CA ASP A 117 -19.46 6.70 2.58
C ASP A 117 -18.01 7.09 2.91
N ILE A 118 -17.25 6.19 3.54
CA ILE A 118 -15.84 6.40 3.87
C ILE A 118 -15.03 6.57 2.58
N TRP A 119 -15.26 5.71 1.59
CA TRP A 119 -14.62 5.83 0.28
C TRP A 119 -14.84 7.21 -0.34
N ASN A 120 -16.08 7.70 -0.36
CA ASN A 120 -16.41 9.02 -0.90
C ASN A 120 -15.74 10.15 -0.13
N SER A 121 -15.59 10.02 1.20
CA SER A 121 -14.91 11.02 2.02
C SER A 121 -13.43 11.19 1.67
N ILE A 122 -12.75 10.09 1.28
CA ILE A 122 -11.32 10.06 0.98
C ILE A 122 -11.09 10.32 -0.51
N ASN A 123 -11.80 9.58 -1.37
CA ASN A 123 -11.53 9.49 -2.82
C ASN A 123 -12.58 10.20 -3.68
N GLY A 124 -13.70 10.66 -3.11
CA GLY A 124 -14.87 11.12 -3.85
C GLY A 124 -14.63 12.24 -4.85
N LYS A 125 -13.62 13.10 -4.60
CA LYS A 125 -13.25 14.19 -5.53
C LYS A 125 -12.71 13.70 -6.88
N LYS A 126 -12.03 12.54 -6.90
CA LYS A 126 -11.39 11.99 -8.13
C LYS A 126 -12.07 10.72 -8.60
N HIS A 127 -12.48 9.87 -7.67
CA HIS A 127 -13.00 8.53 -7.93
C HIS A 127 -14.22 8.29 -7.03
N PRO A 128 -15.37 8.93 -7.32
CA PRO A 128 -16.58 8.73 -6.52
C PRO A 128 -17.04 7.27 -6.59
N TRP A 129 -17.64 6.79 -5.51
CA TRP A 129 -18.17 5.42 -5.38
C TRP A 129 -19.10 5.04 -6.54
N ALA A 130 -19.97 5.98 -6.94
CA ALA A 130 -20.91 5.80 -8.04
C ALA A 130 -20.23 5.54 -9.40
N SER A 131 -18.98 5.96 -9.59
CA SER A 131 -18.25 5.70 -10.85
C SER A 131 -17.73 4.27 -10.98
N ASN A 132 -17.83 3.47 -9.91
CA ASN A 132 -17.34 2.10 -9.83
C ASN A 132 -15.95 1.91 -10.49
N PRO A 133 -14.92 2.63 -10.01
CA PRO A 133 -13.59 2.58 -10.60
C PRO A 133 -12.96 1.19 -10.43
N TRP A 134 -11.99 0.90 -11.28
CA TRP A 134 -11.07 -0.22 -11.07
C TRP A 134 -10.09 0.14 -9.97
N VAL A 135 -9.93 -0.74 -9.00
CA VAL A 135 -9.05 -0.57 -7.85
C VAL A 135 -8.07 -1.74 -7.75
N TRP A 136 -6.90 -1.47 -7.18
CA TRP A 136 -5.99 -2.52 -6.75
C TRP A 136 -6.44 -3.01 -5.38
N VAL A 137 -6.64 -4.31 -5.26
CA VAL A 137 -6.90 -4.99 -3.99
C VAL A 137 -5.62 -5.72 -3.61
N ILE A 138 -5.14 -5.49 -2.39
CA ILE A 138 -3.86 -5.98 -1.89
C ILE A 138 -4.13 -6.73 -0.60
N ASP A 139 -3.87 -8.03 -0.62
CA ASP A 139 -3.86 -8.83 0.59
C ASP A 139 -2.44 -8.83 1.16
N PHE A 140 -2.35 -8.75 2.48
CA PHE A 140 -1.07 -8.76 3.17
C PHE A 140 -1.17 -9.43 4.53
N GLU A 141 -0.03 -9.91 5.01
CA GLU A 141 0.14 -10.43 6.36
C GLU A 141 1.15 -9.57 7.12
N ARG A 142 0.96 -9.43 8.44
CA ARG A 142 1.93 -8.73 9.28
C ARG A 142 3.17 -9.61 9.49
N VAL A 143 4.34 -9.07 9.17
CA VAL A 143 5.63 -9.72 9.40
C VAL A 143 6.21 -9.24 10.72
N GLY A 144 6.06 -10.07 11.75
CA GLY A 144 6.75 -9.91 13.04
C GLY A 144 6.32 -8.69 13.86
N SER A 145 6.61 -8.80 15.16
CA SER A 145 6.56 -7.77 16.19
C SER A 145 7.83 -7.89 16.99
#